data_AF-A0A256ZVV7-F1
#
_entry.id   AF-A0A256ZVV7-F1
#
_cell.length_a   1.000
_cell.length_b   1.000
_cell.length_c   1.000
_cell.angle_alpha   90.00
_cell.angle_beta   90.00
_cell.angle_gamma   90.00
#
_symmetry.space_group_name_H-M   'P 1'
#
loop_
_entity.id
_entity.type
_entity.pdbx_description
1 polymer ?
#
loop_
_entity_poly.entity_id
_entity_poly.type
_entity_poly.pdbx_seq_one_letter_code
_entity_poly.pdbx_strand_id
1 'polypeptide(L)'
;MSMEMVTTLATQLGFGGLLGFVIGYALKKILKLLLVFIGLFFAFLLYLSYMGFIQINYEKFTGAFENFFKDILTGGLTLPSFLTANIPFIGSFVVGFGLGFKFG
;
A
#
# COMPACT_ATOMS: atom_id res chain seq x y z
N MET A 1 -24.46 -22.55 -23.85
CA MET A 1 -23.31 -22.69 -22.93
C MET A 1 -22.22 -21.63 -23.10
N SER A 2 -22.29 -20.71 -24.10
CA SER A 2 -21.25 -19.69 -24.32
C SER A 2 -21.53 -18.31 -23.68
N MET A 3 -22.78 -17.86 -23.65
CA MET A 3 -23.10 -16.50 -23.19
C MET A 3 -22.95 -16.32 -21.67
N GLU A 4 -23.31 -17.33 -20.87
CA GLU A 4 -23.19 -17.27 -19.40
C GLU A 4 -21.74 -17.18 -18.91
N MET A 5 -20.82 -17.83 -19.63
CA MET A 5 -19.38 -17.75 -19.36
C MET A 5 -18.84 -16.34 -19.62
N VAL A 6 -19.25 -15.73 -20.75
CA VAL A 6 -18.82 -14.37 -21.13
C VAL A 6 -19.36 -13.35 -20.13
N THR A 7 -20.62 -13.45 -19.72
CA THR A 7 -21.21 -12.55 -18.72
C THR A 7 -20.56 -12.72 -17.34
N THR A 8 -20.22 -13.94 -16.94
CA THR A 8 -19.54 -14.22 -15.67
C THR A 8 -18.11 -13.67 -15.67
N LEU A 9 -17.37 -13.82 -16.77
CA LEU A 9 -16.03 -13.24 -16.89
C LEU A 9 -16.08 -11.71 -16.94
N ALA A 10 -16.98 -11.12 -17.72
CA ALA A 10 -17.11 -9.67 -17.82
C ALA A 10 -17.46 -9.02 -16.47
N THR A 11 -18.36 -9.65 -15.70
CA THR A 11 -18.72 -9.18 -14.36
C THR A 11 -17.58 -9.32 -13.37
N GLN A 12 -16.86 -10.45 -13.36
CA GLN A 12 -15.69 -10.63 -12.50
C GLN A 12 -14.56 -9.64 -12.81
N LEU A 13 -14.29 -9.40 -14.10
CA LEU A 13 -13.27 -8.45 -14.55
C LEU A 13 -13.66 -7.00 -14.26
N GLY A 14 -14.90 -6.62 -14.54
CA GLY A 14 -15.41 -5.28 -14.27
C GLY A 14 -15.41 -4.96 -12.77
N PHE A 15 -15.89 -5.90 -11.96
CA PHE A 15 -15.95 -5.72 -10.52
C PHE A 15 -14.54 -5.70 -9.89
N GLY A 16 -13.65 -6.62 -10.28
CA GLY A 16 -12.26 -6.63 -9.81
C GLY A 16 -11.53 -5.35 -10.17
N GLY A 17 -11.62 -4.90 -11.42
CA GLY A 17 -10.99 -3.66 -11.89
C GLY A 17 -11.50 -2.41 -11.16
N LEU A 18 -12.82 -2.26 -11.00
CA LEU A 18 -13.39 -1.11 -10.30
C LEU A 18 -13.02 -1.09 -8.82
N LEU A 19 -13.12 -2.23 -8.13
CA LEU A 19 -12.72 -2.34 -6.73
C LEU A 19 -11.22 -2.05 -6.56
N GLY A 20 -10.39 -2.65 -7.41
CA GLY A 20 -8.95 -2.38 -7.44
C GLY A 20 -8.69 -0.90 -7.57
N PHE A 21 -9.33 -0.23 -8.53
CA PHE A 21 -9.16 1.21 -8.75
C PHE A 21 -9.52 2.06 -7.54
N VAL A 22 -10.70 1.83 -6.94
CA VAL A 22 -11.15 2.60 -5.77
C VAL A 22 -10.21 2.41 -4.58
N ILE A 23 -9.79 1.15 -4.31
CA ILE A 23 -8.87 0.84 -3.23
C ILE A 23 -7.50 1.45 -3.48
N GLY A 24 -6.95 1.31 -4.69
CA GLY A 24 -5.65 1.87 -5.06
C GLY A 24 -5.62 3.39 -4.90
N TYR A 25 -6.69 4.07 -5.34
CA TYR A 25 -6.84 5.51 -5.22
C TYR A 25 -6.90 5.98 -3.76
N ALA A 26 -7.73 5.32 -2.93
CA ALA A 26 -7.85 5.63 -1.51
C ALA A 26 -6.52 5.40 -0.77
N LEU A 27 -5.85 4.27 -1.05
CA LEU A 27 -4.57 3.92 -0.44
C LEU A 27 -3.50 4.98 -0.72
N LYS A 28 -3.42 5.46 -1.97
CA LYS A 28 -2.45 6.49 -2.35
C LYS A 28 -2.66 7.80 -1.60
N LYS A 29 -3.92 8.21 -1.39
CA LYS A 29 -4.24 9.40 -0.57
C LYS A 29 -3.84 9.23 0.89
N ILE A 30 -4.12 8.07 1.47
CA ILE A 30 -3.73 7.74 2.85
C ILE A 30 -2.21 7.79 2.99
N LEU A 31 -1.47 7.20 2.04
CA LEU A 31 -0.01 7.24 2.04
C LEU A 31 0.53 8.67 1.92
N LYS A 32 -0.02 9.51 1.03
CA LYS A 32 0.38 10.93 0.94
C LYS A 32 0.20 11.64 2.27
N LEU A 33 -0.93 11.44 2.95
CA LEU A 33 -1.20 12.04 4.26
C LEU A 33 -0.23 11.51 5.33
N LEU A 34 0.02 10.21 5.36
CA LEU A 34 0.95 9.58 6.29
C LEU A 34 2.38 10.11 6.09
N LEU A 35 2.83 10.30 4.84
CA LEU A 35 4.13 10.88 4.53
C LEU A 35 4.27 12.30 5.08
N VAL A 36 3.22 13.12 5.00
CA VAL A 36 3.22 14.47 5.58
C VAL A 36 3.39 14.40 7.09
N PHE A 37 2.64 13.53 7.78
CA PHE A 37 2.77 13.37 9.24
C PHE A 37 4.14 12.86 9.66
N ILE A 38 4.70 11.89 8.93
CA ILE A 38 6.05 11.37 9.18
C ILE A 38 7.07 12.51 9.02
N GLY A 39 7.02 13.26 7.92
CA GLY A 39 7.92 14.39 7.70
C GLY A 39 7.83 15.45 8.79
N LEU A 40 6.61 15.82 9.19
CA LEU A 40 6.38 16.79 10.26
C LEU A 40 6.92 16.28 11.61
N PHE A 41 6.69 15.01 11.92
CA PHE A 41 7.21 14.39 13.13
C PHE A 41 8.75 14.40 13.17
N PHE A 42 9.41 14.06 12.06
CA PHE A 42 10.87 14.14 11.97
C PHE A 42 11.39 15.57 12.10
N ALA A 43 10.74 16.53 11.44
CA ALA A 43 11.11 17.94 11.57
C ALA A 43 11.01 18.42 13.03
N PHE A 44 9.96 18.01 13.74
CA PHE A 44 9.78 18.30 15.16
C PHE A 44 10.89 17.67 16.02
N LEU A 45 11.23 16.39 15.81
CA LEU A 45 12.33 15.75 16.54
C LEU A 45 13.68 16.43 16.31
N LEU A 46 13.98 16.78 15.05
CA LEU A 46 15.20 17.50 14.71
C LEU A 46 15.25 18.87 15.38
N TYR A 47 14.12 19.58 15.43
CA TYR A 47 14.02 20.85 16.14
C TYR A 47 14.28 20.70 17.64
N LEU A 48 13.69 19.71 18.32
CA LEU A 48 13.97 19.45 19.73
C LEU A 48 15.44 19.08 19.96
N SER A 49 16.03 18.32 19.05
CA SER A 49 17.43 17.94 19.15
C SER A 49 18.35 19.15 18.96
N TYR A 50 18.03 20.04 18.02
CA TYR A 50 18.75 21.28 17.79
C TYR A 50 18.69 22.22 19.01
N MET A 51 17.53 22.33 19.65
CA MET A 51 17.34 23.11 20.88
C MET A 51 17.98 22.46 22.12
N GLY A 52 18.48 21.22 22.00
CA GLY A 52 19.10 20.48 23.10
C GLY A 52 18.11 19.83 24.08
N PHE A 53 16.80 19.79 23.75
CA PHE A 53 15.81 19.10 24.58
C PHE A 53 15.95 17.58 24.53
N ILE A 54 16.42 17.04 23.41
CA ILE A 54 16.65 15.59 23.23
C ILE A 54 17.99 15.33 22.53
N GLN A 55 18.52 14.13 22.68
CA GLN A 55 19.66 13.63 21.89
C GLN A 55 19.20 12.44 21.05
N ILE A 56 19.42 12.52 19.74
CA ILE A 56 19.06 11.45 18.81
C ILE A 56 20.21 10.45 18.76
N ASN A 57 19.94 9.19 19.11
CA ASN A 57 20.90 8.09 18.93
C ASN A 57 20.78 7.54 17.50
N TYR A 58 21.70 7.95 16.63
CA TYR A 58 21.70 7.58 15.22
C TYR A 58 21.94 6.09 14.98
N GLU A 59 22.76 5.42 15.80
CA GLU A 59 23.06 3.99 15.66
C GLU A 59 21.83 3.11 15.93
N LYS A 60 21.09 3.41 17.00
CA LYS A 60 19.82 2.74 17.31
C LYS A 60 18.78 3.02 16.25
N PHE A 61 18.76 4.25 15.72
CA PHE A 61 17.83 4.66 14.68
C PHE A 61 18.07 3.87 13.38
N THR A 62 19.32 3.79 12.91
CA THR A 62 19.67 3.03 11.70
C THR A 62 19.39 1.54 11.89
N GLY A 63 19.74 0.97 13.05
CA GLY A 63 19.45 -0.44 13.33
C GLY A 63 17.95 -0.76 13.34
N ALA A 64 17.13 0.11 13.94
CA ALA A 64 15.67 -0.04 13.89
C ALA A 64 15.12 0.06 12.46
N PHE A 65 15.67 0.98 11.66
CA PHE A 65 15.28 1.15 10.25
C PHE A 65 15.63 -0.07 9.41
N GLU A 66 16.84 -0.62 9.55
CA GLU A 66 17.27 -1.83 8.85
C GLU A 66 16.41 -3.05 9.19
N ASN A 67 16.09 -3.25 10.47
CA ASN A 67 15.22 -4.33 10.90
C ASN A 67 13.81 -4.19 10.33
N PHE A 68 13.23 -2.98 10.38
CA PHE A 68 11.93 -2.72 9.79
C PHE A 68 11.89 -3.02 8.29
N PHE A 69 12.93 -2.65 7.53
CA PHE A 69 13.03 -2.98 6.11
C PHE A 69 13.19 -4.49 5.88
N LYS A 70 14.00 -5.17 6.69
CA LYS A 70 14.11 -6.64 6.64
C LYS A 70 12.77 -7.31 6.90
N ASP A 71 12.01 -6.86 7.88
CA ASP A 71 10.70 -7.45 8.21
C ASP A 71 9.68 -7.21 7.08
N ILE A 72 9.69 -6.04 6.44
CA ILE A 72 8.85 -5.77 5.26
C ILE A 72 9.24 -6.66 4.07
N LEU A 73 10.54 -6.82 3.82
CA LEU A 73 11.04 -7.59 2.68
C LEU A 73 10.87 -9.10 2.88
N THR A 74 11.01 -9.58 4.12
CA THR A 74 10.92 -11.02 4.46
C THR A 74 9.53 -11.46 4.90
N GLY A 75 8.68 -10.54 5.36
CA GLY A 75 7.34 -10.82 5.91
C GLY A 75 6.34 -11.40 4.92
N GLY A 76 6.62 -11.33 3.62
CA GLY A 76 5.77 -11.87 2.55
C GLY A 76 4.44 -11.10 2.43
N LEU A 77 4.00 -10.86 1.20
CA LEU A 77 2.68 -10.29 0.98
C LEU A 77 1.63 -11.40 1.14
N THR A 78 1.01 -11.52 2.31
CA THR A 78 -0.13 -12.41 2.51
C THR A 78 -1.33 -11.84 1.75
N LEU A 79 -1.58 -12.38 0.55
CA LEU A 79 -2.78 -12.01 -0.20
C LEU A 79 -4.01 -12.55 0.53
N PRO A 80 -5.03 -11.71 0.78
CA PRO A 80 -6.32 -12.16 1.27
C PRO A 80 -6.87 -13.33 0.44
N SER A 81 -7.54 -14.28 1.11
CA SER A 81 -8.05 -15.52 0.50
C SER A 81 -9.05 -15.29 -0.64
N PHE A 82 -9.76 -14.17 -0.63
CA PHE A 82 -10.67 -13.79 -1.72
C PHE A 82 -9.92 -13.39 -3.01
N LEU A 83 -8.68 -12.93 -2.89
CA LEU A 83 -7.82 -12.67 -4.05
C LEU A 83 -7.33 -14.00 -4.61
N THR A 84 -6.83 -14.93 -3.81
CA THR A 84 -6.23 -16.18 -4.33
C THR A 84 -7.19 -17.15 -5.03
N ALA A 85 -8.51 -16.95 -4.91
CA ALA A 85 -9.52 -17.90 -5.41
C ALA A 85 -9.94 -17.69 -6.88
N ASN A 86 -9.74 -16.51 -7.49
CA ASN A 86 -10.27 -16.19 -8.82
C ASN A 86 -9.25 -15.45 -9.70
N ILE A 87 -8.56 -16.17 -10.59
CA ILE A 87 -7.52 -15.60 -11.46
C ILE A 87 -8.01 -14.42 -12.32
N PRO A 88 -9.19 -14.46 -12.98
CA PRO A 88 -9.69 -13.31 -13.74
C PRO A 88 -9.93 -12.08 -12.85
N PHE A 89 -10.49 -12.29 -11.66
CA PHE A 89 -10.68 -11.23 -10.68
C PHE A 89 -9.35 -10.63 -10.21
N ILE A 90 -8.32 -11.43 -9.87
CA ILE A 90 -6.99 -10.90 -9.49
C ILE A 90 -6.39 -10.06 -10.61
N GLY A 91 -6.41 -10.58 -11.84
CA GLY A 91 -5.80 -9.90 -12.99
C GLY A 91 -6.39 -8.52 -13.20
N SER A 92 -7.72 -8.44 -13.21
CA SER A 92 -8.42 -7.15 -13.31
C SER A 92 -8.22 -6.26 -12.07
N PHE A 93 -8.22 -6.85 -10.87
CA PHE A 93 -7.98 -6.13 -9.63
C PHE A 93 -6.60 -5.48 -9.59
N VAL A 94 -5.53 -6.20 -9.93
CA VAL A 94 -4.16 -5.67 -9.93
C VAL A 94 -4.02 -4.53 -10.93
N VAL A 95 -4.60 -4.68 -12.13
CA VAL A 95 -4.60 -3.61 -13.14
C VAL A 95 -5.39 -2.40 -12.65
N GLY A 96 -6.60 -2.61 -12.14
CA GLY A 96 -7.44 -1.58 -11.56
C GLY A 96 -6.74 -0.85 -10.42
N PHE A 97 -6.15 -1.60 -9.49
CA PHE A 97 -5.39 -1.10 -8.36
C PHE A 97 -4.19 -0.27 -8.79
N GLY A 98 -3.38 -0.76 -9.73
CA GLY A 98 -2.24 -0.02 -10.25
C GLY A 98 -2.67 1.32 -10.88
N LEU A 99 -3.75 1.32 -11.65
CA LEU A 99 -4.32 2.54 -12.21
C LEU A 99 -4.83 3.47 -11.12
N GLY A 100 -5.66 2.98 -10.20
CA GLY A 100 -6.19 3.76 -9.08
C GLY A 100 -5.09 4.38 -8.25
N PHE A 101 -4.04 3.62 -7.94
CA PHE A 101 -2.87 4.07 -7.20
C PHE A 101 -2.06 5.13 -7.96
N LYS A 102 -1.98 5.02 -9.30
CA LYS A 102 -1.34 6.04 -10.15
C LYS A 102 -2.13 7.35 -10.15
N PHE A 103 -3.45 7.28 -10.12
CA PHE A 103 -4.33 8.46 -10.17
C PHE A 103 -4.63 9.09 -8.79
N GLY A 104 -4.41 8.35 -7.70
CA GLY A 104 -4.56 8.85 -6.32
C GLY A 104 -3.51 9.86 -5.90
#